data_AF-A0A7J3LL28-F1
#
_entry.id   AF-A0A7J3LL28-F1
#
_cell.length_a   1.000
_cell.length_b   1.000
_cell.length_c   1.000
_cell.angle_alpha   90.00
_cell.angle_beta   90.00
_cell.angle_gamma   90.00
#
_symmetry.space_group_name_H-M   'P 1'
#
loop_
_entity.id
_entity.type
_entity.pdbx_description
1 polymer ?
#
loop_
_entity_poly.entity_id
_entity_poly.type
_entity_poly.pdbx_seq_one_letter_code
_entity_poly.pdbx_strand_id
1 'polypeptide(L)'
;MVRFKKILAENTEEIILVLLIILNATEFLMRLSPELDFIDNIIDLTALGYLFHKLSITKIFFGRRQMVHDLLIVLAFFLLFSKTLIGYSEVARNEIVEHHLPDIIRFSNTSAVPLKEDRVIFVNVASIDLPTTQEIGKRNYISILRSIMAGKRVFVNMSDSRSSRLIQAYTIDMSMASISDFSDAKMLARTSILFFFQRVAENKPAIEYLLFVLGGSILLILSVYFAFYVFIDKPSMMHAIQEDGPPPASFAARISRALVIFLALNFFFIVIFNYGMEWFALSVDSPLIIIMFFIYFFIWVKHHKRYAAESFIYKLGDAGEKLYGRIVVLFHSKRGIMLGLSGMLVLHLITDVANFIIPYSLFTQGTYDPLYFGHLGMERTPLWSIHNIFGASRIGLIYSDLEGTAGIAAFSVMYIYAMNIIAMLILLALPTGLWYLIFQEKKISVPGPVIALFFASITAFIISPLFRTGRIVSNSIVGVDITTQTIQASARMVPSNILYLSIAAGMLALLLSLSERIKKHLVVSCIFLSLVYFVIYIYNFFMDVSNYYIVATSESIHSGQFFASAYFLVFLMITFIFYTGGFALFMYGIITSGKEEIKSA
;
A
#
# COMPACT_ATOMS: atom_id res chain seq x y z
N MET A 1 -17.68 37.27 -10.82
CA MET A 1 -16.29 36.78 -10.74
C MET A 1 -15.70 36.82 -9.32
N VAL A 2 -15.77 37.94 -8.56
CA VAL A 2 -15.25 38.04 -7.18
C VAL A 2 -15.92 37.05 -6.22
N ARG A 3 -17.25 36.94 -6.25
CA ARG A 3 -18.01 35.98 -5.42
C ARG A 3 -17.67 34.51 -5.75
N PHE A 4 -17.40 34.22 -7.02
CA PHE A 4 -16.98 32.89 -7.46
C PHE A 4 -15.57 32.55 -6.97
N LYS A 5 -14.60 33.47 -7.08
CA LYS A 5 -13.25 33.30 -6.51
C LYS A 5 -13.28 33.06 -5.00
N LYS A 6 -14.15 33.78 -4.27
CA LYS A 6 -14.32 33.60 -2.83
C LYS A 6 -14.87 32.22 -2.48
N ILE A 7 -15.92 31.76 -3.17
CA ILE A 7 -16.47 30.41 -2.96
C ILE A 7 -15.44 29.32 -3.31
N LEU A 8 -14.70 29.50 -4.40
CA LEU A 8 -13.68 28.53 -4.80
C LEU A 8 -12.53 28.45 -3.80
N ALA A 9 -12.11 29.59 -3.24
CA ALA A 9 -11.06 29.65 -2.22
C ALA A 9 -11.51 29.10 -0.85
N GLU A 10 -12.77 29.33 -0.47
CA GLU A 10 -13.33 28.80 0.78
C GLU A 10 -13.57 27.30 0.72
N ASN A 11 -13.89 26.76 -0.47
CA ASN A 11 -14.25 25.35 -0.65
C ASN A 11 -13.21 24.55 -1.46
N THR A 12 -11.96 25.01 -1.56
CA THR A 12 -10.93 24.33 -2.38
C THR A 12 -10.73 22.89 -1.92
N GLU A 13 -10.72 22.64 -0.60
CA GLU A 13 -10.52 21.31 -0.03
C GLU A 13 -11.69 20.36 -0.33
N GLU A 14 -12.94 20.86 -0.25
CA GLU A 14 -14.13 20.09 -0.62
C GLU A 14 -14.15 19.76 -2.12
N ILE A 15 -13.77 20.73 -2.98
CA ILE A 15 -13.72 20.51 -4.42
C ILE A 15 -12.66 19.47 -4.79
N ILE A 16 -11.46 19.56 -4.20
CA ILE A 16 -10.40 18.57 -4.40
C ILE A 16 -10.90 17.19 -3.96
N LEU A 17 -11.51 17.09 -2.78
CA LEU A 17 -12.05 15.83 -2.26
C LEU A 17 -13.12 15.23 -3.19
N VAL A 18 -14.05 16.05 -3.68
CA VAL A 18 -15.09 15.59 -4.62
C VAL A 18 -14.48 15.12 -5.95
N LEU A 19 -13.45 15.81 -6.46
CA LEU A 19 -12.75 15.40 -7.67
C LEU A 19 -12.04 14.06 -7.49
N LEU A 20 -11.29 13.88 -6.40
CA LEU A 20 -10.64 12.62 -6.07
C LEU A 20 -11.66 11.47 -5.97
N ILE A 21 -12.78 11.71 -5.30
CA ILE A 21 -13.86 10.72 -5.19
C ILE A 21 -14.41 10.32 -6.58
N ILE A 22 -14.63 11.29 -7.48
CA ILE A 22 -15.14 11.02 -8.83
C ILE A 22 -14.11 10.23 -9.65
N LEU A 23 -12.83 10.57 -9.52
CA LEU A 23 -11.74 9.88 -10.21
C LEU A 23 -11.65 8.42 -9.74
N ASN A 24 -11.53 8.18 -8.42
CA ASN A 24 -11.48 6.83 -7.84
C ASN A 24 -12.74 6.01 -8.17
N ALA A 25 -13.93 6.63 -8.16
CA ALA A 25 -15.16 5.94 -8.56
C ALA A 25 -15.14 5.54 -10.05
N THR A 26 -14.51 6.35 -10.90
CA THR A 26 -14.39 6.07 -12.34
C THR A 26 -13.32 5.02 -12.62
N GLU A 27 -12.20 5.07 -11.89
CA GLU A 27 -11.13 4.07 -11.87
C GLU A 27 -11.68 2.70 -11.44
N PHE A 28 -12.44 2.63 -10.35
CA PHE A 28 -13.09 1.40 -9.88
C PHE A 28 -14.05 0.79 -10.90
N LEU A 29 -14.70 1.62 -11.72
CA LEU A 29 -15.53 1.17 -12.82
C LEU A 29 -14.72 0.75 -14.06
N MET A 30 -13.38 0.81 -13.99
CA MET A 30 -12.43 0.57 -15.08
C MET A 30 -12.68 1.46 -16.30
N ARG A 31 -13.15 2.69 -16.08
CA ARG A 31 -13.49 3.63 -17.16
C ARG A 31 -12.44 4.70 -17.36
N LEU A 32 -11.43 4.76 -16.51
CA LEU A 32 -10.34 5.71 -16.62
C LEU A 32 -9.39 5.26 -17.73
N SER A 33 -9.01 6.18 -18.63
CA SER A 33 -7.92 5.91 -19.57
C SER A 33 -6.58 5.93 -18.82
N PRO A 34 -5.55 5.17 -19.25
CA PRO A 34 -4.24 5.14 -18.59
C PRO A 34 -3.59 6.52 -18.38
N GLU A 35 -3.85 7.49 -19.26
CA GLU A 35 -3.36 8.86 -19.07
C GLU A 35 -4.04 9.59 -17.92
N LEU A 36 -5.34 9.34 -17.71
CA LEU A 36 -6.10 9.93 -16.62
C LEU A 36 -5.75 9.23 -15.30
N ASP A 37 -5.45 7.93 -15.33
CA ASP A 37 -4.95 7.17 -14.19
C ASP A 37 -3.62 7.70 -13.67
N PHE A 38 -2.68 7.99 -14.57
CA PHE A 38 -1.46 8.67 -14.17
C PHE A 38 -1.71 10.06 -13.57
N ILE A 39 -2.63 10.84 -14.17
CA ILE A 39 -2.96 12.18 -13.65
C ILE A 39 -3.58 12.07 -12.26
N ASP A 40 -4.43 11.09 -12.03
CA ASP A 40 -5.07 10.82 -10.74
C ASP A 40 -4.02 10.58 -9.65
N ASN A 41 -3.11 9.62 -9.91
CA ASN A 41 -1.97 9.33 -9.06
C ASN A 41 -1.16 10.61 -8.72
N ILE A 42 -0.91 11.51 -9.69
CA ILE A 42 -0.21 12.77 -9.45
C ILE A 42 -1.03 13.74 -8.58
N ILE A 43 -2.35 13.83 -8.78
CA ILE A 43 -3.24 14.66 -7.96
C ILE A 43 -3.23 14.15 -6.52
N ASP A 44 -3.31 12.84 -6.33
CA ASP A 44 -3.25 12.17 -5.04
C ASP A 44 -1.96 12.46 -4.28
N LEU A 45 -0.82 12.28 -4.94
CA LEU A 45 0.49 12.60 -4.38
C LEU A 45 0.61 14.09 -4.02
N THR A 46 0.04 14.97 -4.84
CA THR A 46 0.02 16.42 -4.60
C THR A 46 -0.86 16.76 -3.40
N ALA A 47 -2.05 16.15 -3.29
CA ALA A 47 -2.96 16.33 -2.17
C ALA A 47 -2.31 15.87 -0.86
N LEU A 48 -1.62 14.73 -0.88
CA LEU A 48 -0.89 14.24 0.27
C LEU A 48 0.28 15.14 0.66
N GLY A 49 1.04 15.66 -0.31
CA GLY A 49 2.10 16.63 -0.04
C GLY A 49 1.56 17.92 0.59
N TYR A 50 0.40 18.39 0.14
CA TYR A 50 -0.32 19.50 0.77
C TYR A 50 -0.73 19.18 2.22
N LEU A 51 -1.24 17.97 2.49
CA LEU A 51 -1.59 17.53 3.85
C LEU A 51 -0.36 17.50 4.77
N PHE A 52 0.77 16.96 4.33
CA PHE A 52 2.01 16.97 5.11
C PHE A 52 2.54 18.40 5.35
N HIS A 53 2.41 19.29 4.37
CA HIS A 53 2.76 20.69 4.54
C HIS A 53 1.84 21.39 5.57
N LYS A 54 0.55 21.08 5.56
CA LYS A 54 -0.42 21.59 6.56
C LYS A 54 -0.15 21.04 7.95
N LEU A 55 0.33 19.79 8.04
CA LEU A 55 0.71 19.19 9.30
C LEU A 55 1.83 19.97 10.02
N SER A 56 2.62 20.75 9.27
CA SER A 56 3.71 21.57 9.79
C SER A 56 4.69 20.74 10.60
N ILE A 57 5.52 19.98 9.88
CA ILE A 57 6.57 19.13 10.43
C ILE A 57 7.45 19.93 11.40
N THR A 58 7.82 21.18 11.09
CA THR A 58 8.61 22.01 12.00
C THR A 58 7.89 22.35 13.30
N LYS A 59 6.55 22.43 13.31
CA LYS A 59 5.79 22.63 14.56
C LYS A 59 5.86 21.39 15.44
N ILE A 60 5.81 20.20 14.85
CA ILE A 60 5.99 18.92 15.57
C ILE A 60 7.41 18.84 16.16
N PHE A 61 8.42 19.13 15.34
CA PHE A 61 9.82 18.99 15.75
C PHE A 61 10.30 20.08 16.69
N PHE A 62 9.96 21.34 16.42
CA PHE A 62 10.57 22.50 17.07
C PHE A 62 9.56 23.37 17.84
N GLY A 63 8.27 23.05 17.82
CA GLY A 63 7.22 23.81 18.51
C GLY A 63 6.78 25.10 17.78
N ARG A 64 7.43 25.45 16.66
CA ARG A 64 7.08 26.61 15.81
C ARG A 64 6.94 26.21 14.35
N ARG A 65 5.90 26.76 13.70
CA ARG A 65 5.68 26.61 12.26
C ARG A 65 6.63 27.49 11.48
N GLN A 66 7.34 26.92 10.51
CA GLN A 66 8.21 27.62 9.58
C GLN A 66 7.88 27.16 8.16
N MET A 67 6.95 27.87 7.52
CA MET A 67 6.32 27.41 6.27
C MET A 67 7.31 27.05 5.15
N VAL A 68 8.36 27.84 4.95
CA VAL A 68 9.37 27.58 3.91
C VAL A 68 10.11 26.28 4.20
N HIS A 69 10.52 26.06 5.46
CA HIS A 69 11.22 24.85 5.84
C HIS A 69 10.30 23.62 5.83
N ASP A 70 9.03 23.77 6.23
CA ASP A 70 8.02 22.72 6.07
C ASP A 70 7.91 22.27 4.61
N LEU A 71 7.85 23.22 3.66
CA LEU A 71 7.82 22.93 2.22
C LEU A 71 9.10 22.21 1.75
N LEU A 72 10.28 22.66 2.20
CA LEU A 72 11.55 22.01 1.85
C LEU A 72 11.68 20.60 2.41
N ILE A 73 11.19 20.34 3.63
CA ILE A 73 11.17 18.99 4.21
C ILE A 73 10.25 18.08 3.40
N VAL A 74 9.03 18.54 3.08
CA VAL A 74 8.08 17.77 2.27
C VAL A 74 8.66 17.48 0.89
N LEU A 75 9.24 18.49 0.22
CA LEU A 75 9.93 18.30 -1.05
C LEU A 75 11.04 17.25 -0.95
N ALA A 76 11.88 17.31 0.08
CA ALA A 76 12.94 16.35 0.31
C ALA A 76 12.41 14.92 0.50
N PHE A 77 11.27 14.75 1.19
CA PHE A 77 10.63 13.45 1.35
C PHE A 77 10.11 12.89 0.02
N PHE A 78 9.46 13.70 -0.82
CA PHE A 78 9.04 13.25 -2.16
C PHE A 78 10.24 12.91 -3.06
N LEU A 79 11.33 13.65 -2.97
CA LEU A 79 12.57 13.36 -3.70
C LEU A 79 13.17 12.01 -3.26
N LEU A 80 13.18 11.71 -1.96
CA LEU A 80 13.61 10.41 -1.43
C LEU A 80 12.63 9.27 -1.78
N PHE A 81 11.34 9.57 -1.89
CA PHE A 81 10.28 8.62 -2.30
C PHE A 81 10.15 8.45 -3.82
N SER A 82 10.99 9.12 -4.61
CA SER A 82 10.86 9.20 -6.07
C SER A 82 10.90 7.85 -6.81
N LYS A 83 11.48 6.80 -6.21
CA LYS A 83 11.44 5.43 -6.75
C LYS A 83 10.00 4.99 -7.07
N THR A 84 9.05 5.27 -6.18
CA THR A 84 7.65 4.91 -6.39
C THR A 84 7.02 5.74 -7.52
N LEU A 85 7.32 7.04 -7.59
CA LEU A 85 6.87 7.95 -8.65
C LEU A 85 7.32 7.51 -10.04
N ILE A 86 8.57 7.07 -10.13
CA ILE A 86 9.17 6.57 -11.37
C ILE A 86 8.59 5.19 -11.72
N GLY A 87 8.27 4.37 -10.71
CA GLY A 87 7.48 3.15 -10.87
C GLY A 87 6.13 3.40 -11.53
N TYR A 88 5.34 4.35 -11.05
CA TYR A 88 4.07 4.74 -11.66
C TYR A 88 4.21 5.18 -13.11
N SER A 89 5.28 5.93 -13.43
CA SER A 89 5.58 6.35 -14.80
C SER A 89 5.82 5.15 -15.73
N GLU A 90 6.46 4.09 -15.24
CA GLU A 90 6.70 2.87 -15.99
C GLU A 90 5.41 2.05 -16.20
N VAL A 91 4.56 1.95 -15.17
CA VAL A 91 3.25 1.30 -15.25
C VAL A 91 2.37 2.05 -16.26
N ALA A 92 2.21 3.37 -16.10
CA ALA A 92 1.44 4.21 -17.02
C ALA A 92 1.95 4.09 -18.46
N ARG A 93 3.27 4.08 -18.69
CA ARG A 93 3.83 3.81 -20.02
C ARG A 93 3.32 2.49 -20.60
N ASN A 94 3.42 1.41 -19.82
CA ASN A 94 3.06 0.07 -20.29
C ASN A 94 1.56 -0.02 -20.58
N GLU A 95 0.72 0.63 -19.77
CA GLU A 95 -0.73 0.66 -19.95
C GLU A 95 -1.17 1.55 -21.11
N ILE A 96 -0.59 2.75 -21.28
CA ILE A 96 -0.83 3.61 -22.45
C ILE A 96 -0.47 2.85 -23.72
N VAL A 97 0.70 2.21 -23.70
CA VAL A 97 1.15 1.35 -24.79
C VAL A 97 0.14 0.25 -25.09
N GLU A 98 -0.36 -0.45 -24.06
CA GLU A 98 -1.29 -1.56 -24.20
C GLU A 98 -2.66 -1.10 -24.70
N HIS A 99 -3.17 0.01 -24.17
CA HIS A 99 -4.48 0.56 -24.50
C HIS A 99 -4.52 1.10 -25.93
N HIS A 100 -3.46 1.78 -26.38
CA HIS A 100 -3.37 2.31 -27.75
C HIS A 100 -2.66 1.37 -28.72
N LEU A 101 -2.31 0.15 -28.29
CA LEU A 101 -1.59 -0.81 -29.10
C LEU A 101 -2.26 -1.12 -30.46
N PRO A 102 -3.60 -1.26 -30.54
CA PRO A 102 -4.31 -1.45 -31.80
C PRO A 102 -4.14 -0.28 -32.78
N ASP A 103 -3.95 0.94 -32.26
CA ASP A 103 -3.78 2.15 -33.06
C ASP A 103 -2.31 2.36 -33.49
N ILE A 104 -1.36 1.88 -32.68
CA ILE A 104 0.08 2.06 -32.87
C ILE A 104 0.66 1.06 -33.87
N ILE A 105 0.25 -0.21 -33.80
CA ILE A 105 0.79 -1.27 -34.65
C ILE A 105 -0.09 -1.43 -35.88
N ARG A 106 0.46 -1.07 -37.04
CA ARG A 106 -0.17 -1.35 -38.33
C ARG A 106 0.46 -2.58 -38.96
N PHE A 107 -0.40 -3.35 -39.59
CA PHE A 107 -0.02 -4.54 -40.34
C PHE A 107 -0.13 -4.21 -41.82
N SER A 108 0.98 -4.32 -42.55
CA SER A 108 0.94 -4.21 -44.02
C SER A 108 1.23 -5.56 -44.63
N ASN A 109 0.42 -5.88 -45.64
CA ASN A 109 0.73 -6.96 -46.56
C ASN A 109 2.00 -6.57 -47.30
N THR A 110 3.10 -7.22 -46.96
CA THR A 110 4.35 -7.06 -47.70
C THR A 110 4.50 -8.20 -48.69
N SER A 111 4.77 -7.85 -49.95
CA SER A 111 5.15 -8.80 -50.98
C SER A 111 6.58 -9.27 -50.69
N ALA A 112 6.76 -10.55 -50.36
CA ALA A 112 8.01 -11.32 -50.32
C ALA A 112 9.29 -10.50 -50.08
N VAL A 113 9.57 -10.15 -48.82
CA VAL A 113 10.88 -9.60 -48.43
C VAL A 113 11.85 -10.78 -48.24
N PRO A 114 13.04 -10.78 -48.88
CA PRO A 114 14.00 -11.88 -48.74
C PRO A 114 14.53 -11.99 -47.28
N LEU A 115 14.38 -13.18 -46.70
CA LEU A 115 14.56 -13.54 -45.29
C LEU A 115 16.03 -13.54 -44.78
N LYS A 116 16.93 -12.73 -45.35
CA LYS A 116 18.38 -12.79 -45.07
C LYS A 116 18.91 -11.69 -44.14
N GLU A 117 18.05 -11.00 -43.40
CA GLU A 117 18.50 -9.99 -42.42
C GLU A 117 18.47 -10.55 -40.98
N ASP A 118 19.61 -10.49 -40.27
CA ASP A 118 19.82 -10.91 -38.87
C ASP A 118 19.00 -10.10 -37.82
N ARG A 119 17.99 -9.35 -38.26
CA ARG A 119 17.17 -8.45 -37.43
C ARG A 119 15.67 -8.70 -37.57
N VAL A 120 15.28 -9.91 -37.94
CA VAL A 120 13.88 -10.31 -38.10
C VAL A 120 13.44 -11.19 -36.93
N ILE A 121 12.40 -10.75 -36.22
CA ILE A 121 11.71 -11.57 -35.21
C ILE A 121 10.42 -12.08 -35.85
N PHE A 122 10.23 -13.39 -35.82
CA PHE A 122 9.00 -14.05 -36.26
C PHE A 122 8.08 -14.31 -35.06
N VAL A 123 6.85 -13.82 -35.13
CA VAL A 123 5.79 -14.18 -34.18
C VAL A 123 4.76 -15.02 -34.92
N ASN A 124 4.58 -16.27 -34.52
CA ASN A 124 3.58 -17.15 -35.14
C ASN A 124 2.19 -16.87 -34.53
N VAL A 125 1.20 -16.56 -35.37
CA VAL A 125 -0.21 -16.34 -34.96
C VAL A 125 -1.11 -17.27 -35.77
N ALA A 126 -2.11 -17.88 -35.13
CA ALA A 126 -2.86 -19.01 -35.69
C ALA A 126 -4.11 -18.62 -36.52
N SER A 127 -4.34 -17.35 -36.82
CA SER A 127 -5.52 -16.83 -37.55
C SER A 127 -5.09 -15.98 -38.77
N ILE A 128 -5.89 -16.03 -39.85
CA ILE A 128 -5.64 -15.31 -41.13
C ILE A 128 -6.27 -13.92 -41.17
N ASP A 129 -7.27 -13.66 -40.32
CA ASP A 129 -7.85 -12.32 -40.20
C ASP A 129 -6.88 -11.39 -39.47
N LEU A 130 -6.99 -10.07 -39.71
CA LEU A 130 -6.16 -9.07 -39.02
C LEU A 130 -6.22 -9.36 -37.52
N PRO A 131 -5.10 -9.75 -36.90
CA PRO A 131 -5.15 -10.35 -35.60
C PRO A 131 -5.65 -9.31 -34.61
N THR A 132 -6.72 -9.64 -33.91
CA THR A 132 -7.17 -8.79 -32.80
C THR A 132 -6.13 -8.86 -31.67
N THR A 133 -6.13 -7.86 -30.78
CA THR A 133 -5.24 -7.84 -29.60
C THR A 133 -5.31 -9.12 -28.76
N GLN A 134 -6.45 -9.82 -28.79
CA GLN A 134 -6.65 -11.11 -28.14
C GLN A 134 -5.90 -12.27 -28.83
N GLU A 135 -5.75 -12.26 -30.16
CA GLU A 135 -5.24 -13.42 -30.92
C GLU A 135 -3.71 -13.55 -30.91
N ILE A 136 -2.96 -12.45 -30.93
CA ILE A 136 -1.49 -12.52 -30.82
C ILE A 136 -1.08 -12.86 -29.37
N GLY A 137 -1.94 -12.55 -28.40
CA GLY A 137 -1.64 -12.66 -26.98
C GLY A 137 -0.78 -11.49 -26.47
N LYS A 138 -1.14 -10.96 -25.29
CA LYS A 138 -0.53 -9.77 -24.66
C LYS A 138 1.01 -9.81 -24.62
N ARG A 139 1.61 -10.96 -24.27
CA ARG A 139 3.08 -11.12 -24.19
C ARG A 139 3.78 -10.94 -25.54
N ASN A 140 3.21 -11.50 -26.59
CA ASN A 140 3.78 -11.42 -27.94
C ASN A 140 3.64 -9.99 -28.49
N TYR A 141 2.54 -9.31 -28.21
CA TYR A 141 2.32 -7.91 -28.57
C TYR A 141 3.34 -6.95 -27.93
N ILE A 142 3.59 -7.09 -26.63
CA ILE A 142 4.62 -6.32 -25.93
C ILE A 142 6.02 -6.61 -26.50
N SER A 143 6.31 -7.87 -26.83
CA SER A 143 7.56 -8.28 -27.48
C SER A 143 7.73 -7.65 -28.87
N ILE A 144 6.66 -7.64 -29.68
CA ILE A 144 6.60 -6.96 -31.00
C ILE A 144 6.91 -5.48 -30.81
N LEU A 145 6.19 -4.79 -29.93
CA LEU A 145 6.40 -3.36 -29.75
C LEU A 145 7.80 -3.02 -29.23
N ARG A 146 8.30 -3.73 -28.22
CA ARG A 146 9.69 -3.53 -27.73
C ARG A 146 10.70 -3.71 -28.85
N SER A 147 10.48 -4.69 -29.72
CA SER A 147 11.35 -4.95 -30.86
C SER A 147 11.27 -3.83 -31.89
N ILE A 148 10.07 -3.31 -32.18
CA ILE A 148 9.92 -2.18 -33.10
C ILE A 148 10.52 -0.90 -32.50
N MET A 149 10.29 -0.61 -31.22
CA MET A 149 10.91 0.53 -30.53
C MET A 149 12.43 0.43 -30.45
N ALA A 150 12.98 -0.79 -30.43
CA ALA A 150 14.41 -1.04 -30.55
C ALA A 150 14.93 -0.91 -32.01
N GLY A 151 14.11 -0.42 -32.94
CA GLY A 151 14.45 -0.25 -34.35
C GLY A 151 14.52 -1.56 -35.14
N LYS A 152 13.97 -2.67 -34.62
CA LYS A 152 13.94 -3.96 -35.32
C LYS A 152 12.70 -4.04 -36.22
N ARG A 153 12.85 -4.65 -37.38
CA ARG A 153 11.70 -5.03 -38.22
C ARG A 153 11.07 -6.29 -37.64
N VAL A 154 9.79 -6.22 -37.32
CA VAL A 154 9.07 -7.37 -36.78
C VAL A 154 8.14 -7.92 -37.84
N PHE A 155 8.24 -9.21 -38.10
CA PHE A 155 7.37 -9.90 -39.04
C PHE A 155 6.53 -10.90 -38.26
N VAL A 156 5.22 -10.81 -38.43
CA VAL A 156 4.27 -11.73 -37.82
C VAL A 156 3.92 -12.76 -38.87
N ASN A 157 4.31 -14.01 -38.63
CA ASN A 157 3.96 -15.14 -39.47
C ASN A 157 2.58 -15.63 -39.06
N MET A 158 1.58 -15.31 -39.87
CA MET A 158 0.21 -15.79 -39.64
C MET A 158 0.05 -17.10 -40.39
N SER A 159 -0.16 -18.21 -39.67
CA SER A 159 -0.33 -19.54 -40.28
C SER A 159 -1.63 -20.17 -39.83
N ASP A 160 -2.49 -20.56 -40.78
CA ASP A 160 -3.59 -21.47 -40.51
C ASP A 160 -3.25 -22.91 -40.98
N SER A 161 -4.21 -23.82 -40.85
CA SER A 161 -4.06 -25.22 -41.28
C SER A 161 -3.76 -25.41 -42.78
N ARG A 162 -3.84 -24.36 -43.62
CA ARG A 162 -3.76 -24.45 -45.09
C ARG A 162 -2.74 -23.50 -45.72
N SER A 163 -2.31 -22.44 -45.04
CA SER A 163 -1.46 -21.39 -45.59
C SER A 163 -0.74 -20.59 -44.50
N SER A 164 0.48 -20.12 -44.82
CA SER A 164 1.22 -19.16 -44.00
C SER A 164 1.41 -17.85 -44.78
N ARG A 165 1.10 -16.71 -44.15
CA ARG A 165 1.35 -15.37 -44.67
C ARG A 165 2.30 -14.64 -43.72
N LEU A 166 3.38 -14.09 -44.27
CA LEU A 166 4.23 -13.18 -43.54
C LEU A 166 3.64 -11.76 -43.66
N ILE A 167 3.34 -11.13 -42.53
CA ILE A 167 2.85 -9.76 -42.49
C ILE A 167 3.88 -8.94 -41.72
N GLN A 168 4.26 -7.79 -42.25
CA GLN A 168 5.18 -6.91 -41.55
C GLN A 168 4.38 -6.11 -40.53
N ALA A 169 4.73 -6.26 -39.25
CA ALA A 169 4.32 -5.33 -38.23
C ALA A 169 5.25 -4.12 -38.31
N TYR A 170 4.67 -2.94 -38.50
CA TYR A 170 5.39 -1.69 -38.39
C TYR A 170 4.66 -0.78 -37.42
N THR A 171 5.41 -0.05 -36.62
CA THR A 171 4.83 1.08 -35.90
C THR A 171 4.69 2.23 -36.88
N ILE A 172 3.70 3.08 -36.64
CA ILE A 172 3.82 4.46 -37.09
C ILE A 172 5.14 4.98 -36.52
N ASP A 173 6.02 5.55 -37.36
CA ASP A 173 7.30 6.08 -36.89
C ASP A 173 7.01 7.08 -35.76
N MET A 174 7.48 6.80 -34.55
CA MET A 174 7.31 7.66 -33.37
C MET A 174 8.51 8.58 -33.17
N SER A 175 9.41 8.67 -34.17
CA SER A 175 10.51 9.61 -34.13
C SER A 175 10.00 11.05 -34.08
N MET A 176 10.70 11.94 -33.36
CA MET A 176 10.34 13.37 -33.32
C MET A 176 10.24 14.01 -34.73
N ALA A 177 10.86 13.40 -35.74
CA ALA A 177 10.83 13.87 -37.13
C ALA A 177 9.49 13.57 -37.84
N SER A 178 8.74 12.54 -37.44
CA SER A 178 7.41 12.23 -38.00
C SER A 178 6.28 12.99 -37.28
N ILE A 179 6.54 13.54 -36.09
CA ILE A 179 5.56 14.28 -35.28
C ILE A 179 5.07 15.56 -35.98
N SER A 180 5.91 16.18 -36.83
CA SER A 180 5.52 17.39 -37.58
C SER A 180 4.45 17.14 -38.65
N ASP A 181 4.27 15.89 -39.08
CA ASP A 181 3.29 15.52 -40.12
C ASP A 181 1.90 15.19 -39.55
N PHE A 182 1.74 15.16 -38.22
CA PHE A 182 0.46 14.91 -37.57
C PHE A 182 -0.34 16.21 -37.38
N SER A 183 -1.37 16.40 -38.20
CA SER A 183 -2.36 17.48 -38.03
C SER A 183 -3.32 17.28 -36.84
N ASP A 184 -3.29 16.10 -36.20
CA ASP A 184 -4.13 15.78 -35.05
C ASP A 184 -3.43 16.12 -33.72
N ALA A 185 -3.86 17.21 -33.10
CA ALA A 185 -3.37 17.66 -31.79
C ALA A 185 -3.49 16.60 -30.69
N LYS A 186 -4.47 15.68 -30.77
CA LYS A 186 -4.63 14.60 -29.79
C LYS A 186 -3.50 13.58 -29.90
N MET A 187 -3.10 13.24 -31.12
CA MET A 187 -2.01 12.30 -31.36
C MET A 187 -0.66 12.88 -30.93
N LEU A 188 -0.45 14.18 -31.15
CA LEU A 188 0.75 14.89 -30.71
C LEU A 188 0.87 14.93 -29.18
N ALA A 189 -0.22 15.21 -28.46
CA ALA A 189 -0.24 15.20 -27.00
C ALA A 189 0.07 13.79 -26.43
N ARG A 190 -0.54 12.74 -27.00
CA ARG A 190 -0.29 11.34 -26.60
C ARG A 190 1.15 10.94 -26.85
N THR A 191 1.69 11.26 -28.02
CA THR A 191 3.08 10.92 -28.38
C THR A 191 4.08 11.64 -27.47
N SER A 192 3.79 12.88 -27.08
CA SER A 192 4.63 13.66 -26.16
C SER A 192 4.66 13.05 -24.75
N ILE A 193 3.49 12.62 -24.23
CA ILE A 193 3.37 11.96 -22.93
C ILE A 193 4.09 10.60 -22.95
N LEU A 194 3.88 9.80 -23.99
CA LEU A 194 4.55 8.52 -24.15
C LEU A 194 6.07 8.68 -24.21
N PHE A 195 6.56 9.65 -24.99
CA PHE A 195 7.98 9.96 -25.08
C PHE A 195 8.55 10.37 -23.72
N PHE A 196 7.84 11.21 -22.95
CA PHE A 196 8.24 11.55 -21.59
C PHE A 196 8.40 10.31 -20.71
N PHE A 197 7.40 9.44 -20.64
CA PHE A 197 7.48 8.23 -19.81
C PHE A 197 8.54 7.25 -20.28
N GLN A 198 8.72 7.12 -21.60
CA GLN A 198 9.79 6.32 -22.15
C GLN A 198 11.16 6.85 -21.71
N ARG A 199 11.39 8.17 -21.78
CA ARG A 199 12.65 8.77 -21.31
C ARG A 199 12.87 8.60 -19.82
N VAL A 200 11.83 8.74 -19.01
CA VAL A 200 11.91 8.48 -17.56
C VAL A 200 12.29 7.03 -17.30
N ALA A 201 11.65 6.07 -17.97
CA ALA A 201 11.92 4.65 -17.77
C ALA A 201 13.32 4.23 -18.29
N GLU A 202 13.78 4.78 -19.42
CA GLU A 202 15.13 4.53 -19.95
C GLU A 202 16.24 5.05 -19.03
N ASN A 203 15.98 6.14 -18.30
CA ASN A 203 16.93 6.78 -17.41
C ASN A 203 16.62 6.53 -15.92
N LYS A 204 15.75 5.56 -15.62
CA LYS A 204 15.21 5.31 -14.27
C LYS A 204 16.29 5.25 -13.18
N PRO A 205 17.35 4.43 -13.28
CA PRO A 205 18.36 4.36 -12.23
C PRO A 205 19.09 5.69 -11.98
N ALA A 206 19.34 6.47 -13.05
CA ALA A 206 20.03 7.76 -12.94
C ALA A 206 19.13 8.83 -12.32
N ILE A 207 17.85 8.88 -12.70
CA ILE A 207 16.86 9.81 -12.13
C ILE A 207 16.61 9.46 -10.66
N GLU A 208 16.37 8.19 -10.34
CA GLU A 208 16.18 7.73 -8.94
C GLU A 208 17.37 8.14 -8.07
N TYR A 209 18.59 7.85 -8.51
CA TYR A 209 19.80 8.23 -7.78
C TYR A 209 19.94 9.74 -7.61
N LEU A 210 19.72 10.52 -8.68
CA LEU A 210 19.81 11.99 -8.63
C LEU A 210 18.80 12.57 -7.64
N LEU A 211 17.53 12.18 -7.73
CA LEU A 211 16.48 12.66 -6.84
C LEU A 211 16.74 12.23 -5.40
N PHE A 212 17.21 11.00 -5.19
CA PHE A 212 17.61 10.52 -3.86
C PHE A 212 18.74 11.37 -3.26
N VAL A 213 19.79 11.66 -4.03
CA VAL A 213 20.91 12.50 -3.59
C VAL A 213 20.45 13.92 -3.27
N LEU A 214 19.60 14.51 -4.11
CA LEU A 214 19.04 15.85 -3.88
C LEU A 214 18.18 15.89 -2.61
N GLY A 215 17.25 14.95 -2.45
CA GLY A 215 16.39 14.86 -1.27
C GLY A 215 17.20 14.66 0.01
N GLY A 216 18.15 13.73 0.00
CA GLY A 216 19.06 13.52 1.11
C GLY A 216 19.85 14.79 1.47
N SER A 217 20.47 15.43 0.47
CA SER A 217 21.26 16.65 0.67
C SER A 217 20.44 17.77 1.29
N ILE A 218 19.18 17.95 0.89
CA ILE A 218 18.28 18.94 1.50
C ILE A 218 18.06 18.64 2.98
N LEU A 219 17.78 17.38 3.36
CA LEU A 219 17.59 17.02 4.77
C LEU A 219 18.86 17.25 5.61
N LEU A 220 20.04 16.94 5.06
CA LEU A 220 21.32 17.17 5.73
C LEU A 220 21.61 18.66 5.93
N ILE A 221 21.35 19.49 4.92
CA ILE A 221 21.52 20.95 5.00
C ILE A 221 20.53 21.52 6.03
N LEU A 222 19.27 21.10 5.99
CA LEU A 222 18.24 21.54 6.95
C LEU A 222 18.59 21.13 8.38
N SER A 223 19.12 19.93 8.61
CA SER A 223 19.50 19.50 9.96
C SER A 223 20.64 20.34 10.53
N VAL A 224 21.63 20.71 9.70
CA VAL A 224 22.69 21.64 10.10
C VAL A 224 22.11 23.04 10.35
N TYR A 225 21.27 23.55 9.45
CA TYR A 225 20.64 24.87 9.61
C TYR A 225 19.85 24.96 10.92
N PHE A 226 18.98 23.98 11.21
CA PHE A 226 18.17 23.97 12.43
C PHE A 226 19.00 23.87 13.70
N ALA A 227 20.11 23.13 13.69
CA ALA A 227 21.01 23.04 14.83
C ALA A 227 21.74 24.36 15.13
N PHE A 228 22.03 25.15 14.10
CA PHE A 228 22.82 26.39 14.24
C PHE A 228 21.97 27.65 14.44
N TYR A 229 20.73 27.68 13.92
CA TYR A 229 19.96 28.92 13.82
C TYR A 229 18.58 28.87 14.49
N VAL A 230 18.01 27.69 14.73
CA VAL A 230 16.62 27.59 15.22
C VAL A 230 16.56 27.42 16.74
N PHE A 231 15.62 28.12 17.38
CA PHE A 231 15.26 27.91 18.78
C PHE A 231 14.25 26.76 18.88
N ILE A 232 14.44 25.83 19.82
CA ILE A 232 13.49 24.73 20.06
C ILE A 232 12.55 25.09 21.21
N ASP A 233 11.26 25.19 20.92
CA ASP A 233 10.23 25.49 21.90
C ASP A 233 9.65 24.25 22.58
N LYS A 234 8.99 24.50 23.70
CA LYS A 234 8.17 23.53 24.43
C LYS A 234 6.69 23.83 24.18
N PRO A 235 5.84 22.82 23.92
CA PRO A 235 6.18 21.41 23.70
C PRO A 235 6.63 21.12 22.26
N SER A 236 7.54 20.16 22.07
CA SER A 236 7.98 19.67 20.75
C SER A 236 8.65 18.29 20.86
N MET A 237 8.82 17.61 19.73
CA MET A 237 9.51 16.30 19.68
C MET A 237 10.98 16.41 20.05
N MET A 238 11.68 17.45 19.59
CA MET A 238 13.07 17.66 19.98
C MET A 238 13.19 17.92 21.49
N HIS A 239 12.26 18.68 22.07
CA HIS A 239 12.21 18.85 23.52
C HIS A 239 12.03 17.51 24.27
N ALA A 240 11.17 16.63 23.77
CA ALA A 240 10.96 15.31 24.38
C ALA A 240 12.23 14.42 24.32
N ILE A 241 13.10 14.61 23.32
CA ILE A 241 14.40 13.95 23.17
C ILE A 241 15.52 14.72 23.91
N GLN A 242 15.17 15.69 24.76
CA GLN A 242 16.09 16.48 25.60
C GLN A 242 16.94 17.51 24.84
N GLU A 243 16.44 18.00 23.71
CA GLU A 243 17.00 19.15 23.00
C GLU A 243 16.04 20.33 23.13
N ASP A 244 16.38 21.36 23.92
CA ASP A 244 15.54 22.55 24.09
C ASP A 244 16.35 23.86 24.14
N GLY A 245 15.69 24.96 23.77
CA GLY A 245 16.28 26.29 23.87
C GLY A 245 17.09 26.74 22.65
N PRO A 246 17.97 27.74 22.81
CA PRO A 246 18.73 28.33 21.71
C PRO A 246 19.81 27.37 21.17
N PRO A 247 20.35 27.61 19.97
CA PRO A 247 21.50 26.88 19.45
C PRO A 247 22.64 26.81 20.48
N PRO A 248 23.25 25.64 20.74
CA PRO A 248 24.28 25.51 21.75
C PRO A 248 25.54 26.32 21.38
N ALA A 249 26.28 26.78 22.39
CA ALA A 249 27.44 27.64 22.18
C ALA A 249 28.64 26.90 21.54
N SER A 250 28.87 25.65 21.93
CA SER A 250 30.01 24.86 21.43
C SER A 250 29.71 24.23 20.06
N PHE A 251 30.71 24.25 19.18
CA PHE A 251 30.60 23.63 17.85
C PHE A 251 30.27 22.13 17.95
N ALA A 252 30.91 21.40 18.85
CA ALA A 252 30.66 19.97 19.06
C ALA A 252 29.19 19.69 19.46
N ALA A 253 28.60 20.50 20.33
CA ALA A 253 27.19 20.36 20.70
C ALA A 253 26.25 20.70 19.53
N ARG A 254 26.62 21.65 18.66
CA ARG A 254 25.85 21.94 17.43
C ARG A 254 25.89 20.77 16.45
N ILE A 255 27.05 20.12 16.29
CA ILE A 255 27.16 18.92 15.46
C ILE A 255 26.33 17.78 16.04
N SER A 256 26.41 17.54 17.35
CA SER A 256 25.55 16.54 18.03
C SER A 256 24.07 16.83 17.78
N ARG A 257 23.64 18.07 18.00
CA ARG A 257 22.26 18.50 17.75
C ARG A 257 21.86 18.35 16.28
N ALA A 258 22.75 18.65 15.34
CA ALA A 258 22.52 18.43 13.90
C ALA A 258 22.31 16.95 13.58
N LEU A 259 23.10 16.05 14.19
CA LEU A 259 22.94 14.60 14.03
C LEU A 259 21.61 14.11 14.62
N VAL A 260 21.21 14.58 15.80
CA VAL A 260 19.91 14.22 16.39
C VAL A 260 18.76 14.69 15.50
N ILE A 261 18.79 15.94 15.02
CA ILE A 261 17.77 16.46 14.09
C ILE A 261 17.76 15.67 12.80
N PHE A 262 18.93 15.35 12.24
CA PHE A 262 19.06 14.55 11.02
C PHE A 262 18.41 13.16 11.20
N LEU A 263 18.74 12.46 12.29
CA LEU A 263 18.14 11.16 12.58
C LEU A 263 16.64 11.26 12.82
N ALA A 264 16.17 12.31 13.48
CA ALA A 264 14.74 12.49 13.76
C ALA A 264 13.93 12.83 12.49
N LEU A 265 14.50 13.61 11.56
CA LEU A 265 13.90 13.87 10.24
C LEU A 265 13.85 12.60 9.39
N ASN A 266 14.94 11.81 9.33
CA ASN A 266 14.92 10.53 8.63
C ASN A 266 14.00 9.51 9.31
N PHE A 267 13.89 9.54 10.64
CA PHE A 267 12.93 8.72 11.37
C PHE A 267 11.50 9.04 10.93
N PHE A 268 11.16 10.33 10.84
CA PHE A 268 9.86 10.77 10.37
C PHE A 268 9.64 10.36 8.91
N PHE A 269 10.64 10.49 8.05
CA PHE A 269 10.55 10.04 6.65
C PHE A 269 10.20 8.55 6.55
N ILE A 270 10.98 7.69 7.23
CA ILE A 270 10.85 6.23 7.10
C ILE A 270 9.59 5.71 7.78
N VAL A 271 9.27 6.22 8.98
CA VAL A 271 8.20 5.66 9.80
C VAL A 271 6.89 6.41 9.57
N ILE A 272 6.88 7.73 9.51
CA ILE A 272 5.61 8.48 9.47
C ILE A 272 5.22 8.80 8.03
N PHE A 273 6.16 9.32 7.24
CA PHE A 273 5.88 9.69 5.86
C PHE A 273 5.64 8.46 4.99
N ASN A 274 6.55 7.47 4.95
CA ASN A 274 6.37 6.28 4.09
C ASN A 274 5.11 5.49 4.47
N TYR A 275 4.82 5.27 5.76
CA TYR A 275 3.52 4.66 6.12
C TYR A 275 2.36 5.57 5.75
N GLY A 276 2.47 6.89 5.96
CA GLY A 276 1.44 7.82 5.52
C GLY A 276 1.15 7.73 4.01
N MET A 277 2.19 7.57 3.19
CA MET A 277 2.06 7.32 1.74
C MET A 277 1.33 6.01 1.46
N GLU A 278 1.71 4.92 2.13
CA GLU A 278 1.08 3.60 1.96
C GLU A 278 -0.39 3.61 2.37
N TRP A 279 -0.71 4.20 3.53
CA TRP A 279 -2.07 4.37 4.02
C TRP A 279 -2.92 5.24 3.10
N PHE A 280 -2.31 6.29 2.54
CA PHE A 280 -3.00 7.19 1.64
C PHE A 280 -3.28 6.51 0.30
N ALA A 281 -2.28 5.85 -0.31
CA ALA A 281 -2.48 5.03 -1.52
C ALA A 281 -3.58 3.98 -1.28
N LEU A 282 -3.54 3.28 -0.15
CA LEU A 282 -4.60 2.36 0.25
C LEU A 282 -5.97 3.02 0.39
N SER A 283 -6.03 4.20 1.01
CA SER A 283 -7.31 4.86 1.24
C SER A 283 -7.90 5.28 -0.09
N VAL A 284 -7.12 6.01 -0.88
CA VAL A 284 -7.47 6.51 -2.22
C VAL A 284 -7.91 5.36 -3.13
N ASP A 285 -7.06 4.35 -3.31
CA ASP A 285 -7.26 3.32 -4.34
C ASP A 285 -8.26 2.24 -3.89
N SER A 286 -8.71 2.24 -2.63
CA SER A 286 -9.54 1.16 -2.12
C SER A 286 -11.05 1.37 -2.41
N PRO A 287 -11.75 0.30 -2.80
CA PRO A 287 -13.21 0.19 -2.78
C PRO A 287 -13.86 0.63 -1.44
N LEU A 288 -13.09 0.67 -0.34
CA LEU A 288 -13.51 1.27 0.93
C LEU A 288 -13.92 2.74 0.79
N ILE A 289 -13.18 3.57 0.04
CA ILE A 289 -13.58 4.97 -0.20
C ILE A 289 -14.88 5.01 -0.99
N ILE A 290 -15.08 4.09 -1.93
CA ILE A 290 -16.29 4.02 -2.74
C ILE A 290 -17.50 3.60 -1.90
N ILE A 291 -17.33 2.62 -1.01
CA ILE A 291 -18.36 2.24 -0.04
C ILE A 291 -18.65 3.40 0.91
N MET A 292 -17.62 4.03 1.47
CA MET A 292 -17.77 5.23 2.30
C MET A 292 -18.45 6.36 1.55
N PHE A 293 -18.18 6.51 0.26
CA PHE A 293 -18.79 7.49 -0.62
C PHE A 293 -20.26 7.15 -0.89
N PHE A 294 -20.63 5.91 -1.20
CA PHE A 294 -22.04 5.54 -1.36
C PHE A 294 -22.81 5.77 -0.06
N ILE A 295 -22.21 5.44 1.08
CA ILE A 295 -22.78 5.76 2.40
C ILE A 295 -22.91 7.28 2.58
N TYR A 296 -21.85 8.04 2.29
CA TYR A 296 -21.82 9.50 2.38
C TYR A 296 -22.86 10.15 1.48
N PHE A 297 -22.90 9.79 0.19
CA PHE A 297 -23.81 10.32 -0.82
C PHE A 297 -25.25 9.96 -0.49
N PHE A 298 -25.53 8.72 -0.07
CA PHE A 298 -26.86 8.32 0.36
C PHE A 298 -27.33 9.13 1.59
N ILE A 299 -26.45 9.31 2.58
CA ILE A 299 -26.72 10.14 3.75
C ILE A 299 -26.90 11.61 3.34
N TRP A 300 -26.05 12.14 2.46
CA TRP A 300 -26.10 13.52 1.97
C TRP A 300 -27.41 13.78 1.20
N VAL A 301 -27.74 12.99 0.18
CA VAL A 301 -28.98 13.15 -0.59
C VAL A 301 -30.20 13.11 0.33
N LYS A 302 -30.24 12.14 1.25
CA LYS A 302 -31.37 11.93 2.16
C LYS A 302 -31.46 12.96 3.29
N HIS A 303 -30.33 13.52 3.74
CA HIS A 303 -30.25 14.33 4.96
C HIS A 303 -29.51 15.66 4.79
N HIS A 304 -29.30 16.19 3.58
CA HIS A 304 -28.53 17.43 3.37
C HIS A 304 -29.09 18.66 4.10
N LYS A 305 -30.40 18.70 4.35
CA LYS A 305 -31.02 19.77 5.15
C LYS A 305 -30.74 19.65 6.66
N ARG A 306 -30.09 18.57 7.10
CA ARG A 306 -29.75 18.25 8.50
C ARG A 306 -28.24 18.10 8.73
N TYR A 307 -27.38 18.75 7.92
CA TYR A 307 -25.96 18.95 8.24
C TYR A 307 -25.77 19.92 9.43
N ALA A 308 -26.43 19.64 10.55
CA ALA A 308 -26.08 20.20 11.83
C ALA A 308 -24.75 19.59 12.29
N ALA A 309 -24.07 20.27 13.22
CA ALA A 309 -22.82 19.80 13.87
C ALA A 309 -22.94 18.39 14.52
N GLU A 310 -24.16 17.84 14.63
CA GLU A 310 -24.40 16.49 15.14
C GLU A 310 -24.36 15.38 14.07
N SER A 311 -24.29 15.74 12.78
CA SER A 311 -24.28 14.78 11.68
C SER A 311 -23.08 13.83 11.80
N PHE A 312 -23.30 12.57 11.41
CA PHE A 312 -22.25 11.54 11.43
C PHE A 312 -21.02 11.95 10.63
N ILE A 313 -21.22 12.62 9.50
CA ILE A 313 -20.16 13.12 8.62
C ILE A 313 -19.31 14.19 9.30
N TYR A 314 -19.95 15.19 9.91
CA TYR A 314 -19.22 16.20 10.68
C TYR A 314 -18.43 15.54 11.80
N LYS A 315 -19.04 14.60 12.54
CA LYS A 315 -18.35 13.82 13.58
C LYS A 315 -17.20 12.99 13.04
N LEU A 316 -17.28 12.46 11.82
CA LEU A 316 -16.21 11.69 11.19
C LEU A 316 -15.04 12.59 10.76
N GLY A 317 -15.32 13.73 10.15
CA GLY A 317 -14.30 14.73 9.80
C GLY A 317 -13.61 15.31 11.05
N ASP A 318 -14.41 15.72 12.04
CA ASP A 318 -13.93 16.18 13.34
C ASP A 318 -13.18 15.08 14.10
N ALA A 319 -13.59 13.81 13.99
CA ALA A 319 -12.83 12.68 14.54
C ALA A 319 -11.46 12.53 13.87
N GLY A 320 -11.36 12.73 12.57
CA GLY A 320 -10.09 12.74 11.83
C GLY A 320 -9.16 13.86 12.31
N GLU A 321 -9.68 15.10 12.39
CA GLU A 321 -8.91 16.25 12.88
C GLU A 321 -8.49 16.09 14.34
N LYS A 322 -9.38 15.60 15.21
CA LYS A 322 -9.07 15.31 16.62
C LYS A 322 -8.08 14.17 16.77
N LEU A 323 -8.21 13.11 15.99
CA LEU A 323 -7.27 12.00 15.99
C LEU A 323 -5.89 12.50 15.59
N TYR A 324 -5.83 13.26 14.50
CA TYR A 324 -4.62 13.92 14.02
C TYR A 324 -3.98 14.81 15.11
N GLY A 325 -4.76 15.71 15.72
CA GLY A 325 -4.26 16.59 16.79
C GLY A 325 -3.74 15.80 17.99
N ARG A 326 -4.38 14.69 18.34
CA ARG A 326 -3.92 13.79 19.40
C ARG A 326 -2.64 13.05 19.03
N ILE A 327 -2.50 12.58 17.79
CA ILE A 327 -1.27 11.94 17.30
C ILE A 327 -0.11 12.93 17.37
N VAL A 328 -0.29 14.18 16.95
CA VAL A 328 0.76 15.21 17.09
C VAL A 328 1.18 15.40 18.55
N VAL A 329 0.22 15.44 19.47
CA VAL A 329 0.48 15.57 20.91
C VAL A 329 1.26 14.38 21.48
N LEU A 330 1.15 13.18 20.89
CA LEU A 330 1.97 12.04 21.31
C LEU A 330 3.46 12.36 21.15
N PHE A 331 3.87 13.03 20.08
CA PHE A 331 5.27 13.34 19.85
C PHE A 331 5.84 14.44 20.75
N HIS A 332 5.04 15.06 21.61
CA HIS A 332 5.46 16.14 22.49
C HIS A 332 5.94 15.70 23.89
N SER A 333 5.85 14.40 24.20
CA SER A 333 6.29 13.86 25.50
C SER A 333 6.99 12.51 25.32
N LYS A 334 7.89 12.13 26.24
CA LYS A 334 8.60 10.85 26.17
C LYS A 334 7.66 9.64 26.15
N ARG A 335 6.68 9.62 27.06
CA ARG A 335 5.63 8.59 27.12
C ARG A 335 4.77 8.59 25.85
N GLY A 336 4.43 9.77 25.36
CA GLY A 336 3.66 9.91 24.13
C GLY A 336 4.42 9.39 22.91
N ILE A 337 5.71 9.69 22.76
CA ILE A 337 6.54 9.17 21.66
C ILE A 337 6.53 7.64 21.70
N MET A 338 6.74 7.04 22.87
CA MET A 338 6.70 5.58 23.02
C MET A 338 5.37 4.98 22.56
N LEU A 339 4.27 5.62 22.96
CA LEU A 339 2.92 5.21 22.57
C LEU A 339 2.67 5.44 21.07
N GLY A 340 3.17 6.53 20.50
CA GLY A 340 3.13 6.81 19.08
C GLY A 340 3.89 5.77 18.27
N LEU A 341 5.10 5.38 18.69
CA LEU A 341 5.90 4.34 18.01
C LEU A 341 5.22 2.98 18.03
N SER A 342 4.74 2.54 19.20
CA SER A 342 3.96 1.30 19.30
C SER A 342 2.67 1.37 18.46
N GLY A 343 2.05 2.55 18.38
CA GLY A 343 0.85 2.78 17.57
C GLY A 343 1.11 2.66 16.08
N MET A 344 2.17 3.30 15.58
CA MET A 344 2.57 3.19 14.17
C MET A 344 2.91 1.75 13.80
N LEU A 345 3.62 1.02 14.68
CA LEU A 345 3.97 -0.38 14.47
C LEU A 345 2.72 -1.26 14.33
N VAL A 346 1.70 -1.01 15.15
CA VAL A 346 0.48 -1.81 15.16
C VAL A 346 -0.49 -1.38 14.06
N LEU A 347 -0.56 -0.08 13.74
CA LEU A 347 -1.33 0.44 12.62
C LEU A 347 -0.89 -0.19 11.30
N HIS A 348 0.40 -0.43 11.14
CA HIS A 348 0.95 -1.13 9.98
C HIS A 348 0.37 -2.56 9.78
N LEU A 349 -0.26 -3.21 10.77
CA LEU A 349 -0.98 -4.47 10.52
C LEU A 349 -2.33 -4.25 9.84
N ILE A 350 -2.97 -3.11 10.10
CA ILE A 350 -4.28 -2.80 9.51
C ILE A 350 -4.15 -2.49 8.03
N THR A 351 -3.02 -1.91 7.59
CA THR A 351 -2.76 -1.72 6.15
C THR A 351 -2.75 -3.06 5.44
N ASP A 352 -2.13 -4.09 6.02
CA ASP A 352 -2.10 -5.43 5.44
C ASP A 352 -3.48 -6.12 5.45
N VAL A 353 -4.37 -5.80 6.39
CA VAL A 353 -5.78 -6.22 6.31
C VAL A 353 -6.42 -5.64 5.05
N ALA A 354 -6.21 -4.35 4.77
CA ALA A 354 -6.77 -3.69 3.61
C ALA A 354 -6.11 -4.14 2.29
N ASN A 355 -4.80 -4.34 2.28
CA ASN A 355 -4.02 -4.76 1.11
C ASN A 355 -4.27 -6.21 0.72
N PHE A 356 -4.42 -7.11 1.70
CA PHE A 356 -4.48 -8.55 1.41
C PHE A 356 -5.86 -9.13 1.71
N ILE A 357 -6.36 -8.96 2.93
CA ILE A 357 -7.56 -9.68 3.37
C ILE A 357 -8.80 -9.23 2.60
N ILE A 358 -8.96 -7.93 2.40
CA ILE A 358 -10.09 -7.39 1.64
C ILE A 358 -10.04 -7.87 0.17
N PRO A 359 -8.95 -7.68 -0.59
CA PRO A 359 -8.80 -8.24 -1.94
C PRO A 359 -9.06 -9.73 -2.03
N TYR A 360 -8.47 -10.56 -1.14
CA TYR A 360 -8.70 -12.00 -1.17
C TYR A 360 -10.11 -12.44 -0.82
N SER A 361 -10.83 -11.64 -0.04
CA SER A 361 -12.16 -12.01 0.45
C SER A 361 -13.29 -11.50 -0.44
N LEU A 362 -13.05 -10.43 -1.21
CA LEU A 362 -14.12 -9.77 -1.97
C LEU A 362 -13.80 -9.66 -3.47
N PHE A 363 -12.54 -9.51 -3.87
CA PHE A 363 -12.21 -9.09 -5.23
C PHE A 363 -11.63 -10.21 -6.09
N THR A 364 -11.79 -10.04 -7.41
CA THR A 364 -11.38 -11.01 -8.43
C THR A 364 -10.01 -10.71 -9.00
N GLN A 365 -9.25 -11.78 -9.24
CA GLN A 365 -7.98 -11.73 -9.94
C GLN A 365 -8.19 -11.11 -11.33
N GLY A 366 -7.48 -10.00 -11.60
CA GLY A 366 -7.52 -9.29 -12.89
C GLY A 366 -8.56 -8.17 -13.00
N THR A 367 -9.49 -8.01 -12.06
CA THR A 367 -10.39 -6.84 -12.02
C THR A 367 -9.92 -5.74 -11.07
N TYR A 368 -9.05 -6.10 -10.14
CA TYR A 368 -8.33 -5.15 -9.32
C TYR A 368 -6.98 -5.83 -9.18
N ASP A 369 -5.93 -5.22 -9.73
CA ASP A 369 -4.57 -5.51 -9.32
C ASP A 369 -4.28 -4.43 -8.29
N PRO A 370 -4.56 -4.64 -6.98
CA PRO A 370 -4.12 -3.69 -5.98
C PRO A 370 -2.61 -3.60 -6.18
N LEU A 371 -2.09 -2.42 -6.56
CA LEU A 371 -0.70 -2.00 -6.83
C LEU A 371 0.46 -3.02 -6.66
N TYR A 372 0.38 -3.84 -5.63
CA TYR A 372 1.31 -4.86 -5.20
C TYR A 372 1.16 -6.22 -5.91
N PHE A 373 -0.03 -6.70 -6.30
CA PHE A 373 -0.20 -8.11 -6.70
C PHE A 373 0.52 -8.47 -8.00
N GLY A 374 0.52 -7.59 -9.00
CA GLY A 374 1.27 -7.77 -10.26
C GLY A 374 2.79 -7.88 -10.04
N HIS A 375 3.30 -7.27 -8.98
CA HIS A 375 4.72 -7.29 -8.64
C HIS A 375 5.14 -8.49 -7.78
N LEU A 376 4.18 -9.20 -7.19
CA LEU A 376 4.46 -10.35 -6.31
C LEU A 376 4.73 -11.65 -7.08
N GLY A 377 4.59 -11.64 -8.42
CA GLY A 377 5.11 -12.67 -9.33
C GLY A 377 4.44 -14.05 -9.27
N MET A 378 3.55 -14.30 -8.31
CA MET A 378 2.77 -15.54 -8.18
C MET A 378 1.28 -15.24 -8.38
N GLU A 379 0.60 -16.08 -9.16
CA GLU A 379 -0.85 -16.05 -9.26
C GLU A 379 -1.44 -16.34 -7.88
N ARG A 380 -2.13 -15.34 -7.32
CA ARG A 380 -2.78 -15.47 -6.03
C ARG A 380 -4.27 -15.62 -6.26
N THR A 381 -4.76 -16.80 -5.96
CA THR A 381 -6.18 -17.12 -6.10
C THR A 381 -6.94 -16.60 -4.89
N PRO A 382 -7.94 -15.73 -5.06
CA PRO A 382 -8.71 -15.22 -3.94
C PRO A 382 -9.52 -16.36 -3.30
N LEU A 383 -9.81 -16.22 -2.00
CA LEU A 383 -10.65 -17.18 -1.28
C LEU A 383 -12.07 -17.19 -1.87
N TRP A 384 -12.59 -15.99 -2.12
CA TRP A 384 -13.91 -15.73 -2.68
C TRP A 384 -13.78 -14.74 -3.84
N SER A 385 -14.73 -14.79 -4.76
CA SER A 385 -14.76 -13.87 -5.90
C SER A 385 -16.21 -13.41 -6.09
N ILE A 386 -16.46 -12.10 -6.05
CA ILE A 386 -17.78 -11.54 -6.36
C ILE A 386 -18.18 -11.89 -7.80
N HIS A 387 -17.23 -11.99 -8.72
CA HIS A 387 -17.53 -12.42 -10.09
C HIS A 387 -18.03 -13.87 -10.14
N ASN A 388 -17.67 -14.73 -9.18
CA ASN A 388 -18.25 -16.08 -9.13
C ASN A 388 -19.70 -16.08 -8.62
N ILE A 389 -20.14 -15.01 -7.93
CA ILE A 389 -21.52 -14.88 -7.46
C ILE A 389 -22.43 -14.47 -8.62
N PHE A 390 -21.95 -13.59 -9.52
CA PHE A 390 -22.76 -13.01 -10.60
C PHE A 390 -22.37 -13.49 -12.01
N GLY A 391 -21.24 -14.17 -12.17
CA GLY A 391 -20.67 -14.62 -13.43
C GLY A 391 -20.58 -16.14 -13.54
N ALA A 392 -20.27 -16.63 -14.75
CA ALA A 392 -20.20 -18.06 -15.05
C ALA A 392 -18.87 -18.71 -14.62
N SER A 393 -17.83 -17.92 -14.38
CA SER A 393 -16.50 -18.43 -14.01
C SER A 393 -16.40 -18.69 -12.51
N ARG A 394 -15.73 -19.80 -12.14
CA ARG A 394 -15.53 -20.25 -10.75
C ARG A 394 -14.05 -20.17 -10.39
N ILE A 395 -13.53 -18.96 -10.20
CA ILE A 395 -12.08 -18.70 -10.07
C ILE A 395 -11.60 -18.79 -8.61
N GLY A 396 -12.50 -18.81 -7.63
CA GLY A 396 -12.18 -18.71 -6.20
C GLY A 396 -11.86 -20.07 -5.58
N LEU A 397 -10.92 -20.11 -4.64
CA LEU A 397 -10.47 -21.35 -3.98
C LEU A 397 -11.63 -22.13 -3.35
N ILE A 398 -12.62 -21.43 -2.77
CA ILE A 398 -13.79 -22.08 -2.17
C ILE A 398 -14.57 -22.94 -3.18
N TYR A 399 -14.64 -22.55 -4.45
CA TYR A 399 -15.37 -23.31 -5.46
C TYR A 399 -14.64 -24.59 -5.83
N SER A 400 -13.30 -24.55 -5.86
CA SER A 400 -12.48 -25.75 -6.08
C SER A 400 -12.64 -26.75 -4.94
N ASP A 401 -12.72 -26.27 -3.69
CA ASP A 401 -12.94 -27.13 -2.52
C ASP A 401 -14.40 -27.62 -2.40
N LEU A 402 -15.36 -26.90 -3.00
CA LEU A 402 -16.77 -27.29 -3.03
C LEU A 402 -17.09 -28.28 -4.14
N GLU A 403 -16.28 -28.36 -5.19
CA GLU A 403 -16.53 -29.23 -6.34
C GLU A 403 -16.65 -30.71 -5.92
N GLY A 404 -17.78 -31.34 -6.25
CA GLY A 404 -18.07 -32.71 -5.85
C GLY A 404 -18.46 -32.92 -4.38
N THR A 405 -18.52 -31.86 -3.58
CA THR A 405 -18.98 -31.92 -2.18
C THR A 405 -20.46 -31.55 -2.06
N ALA A 406 -21.19 -32.24 -1.19
CA ALA A 406 -22.61 -31.98 -0.96
C ALA A 406 -22.97 -32.08 0.53
N GLY A 407 -24.14 -31.55 0.89
CA GLY A 407 -24.69 -31.63 2.25
C GLY A 407 -23.75 -31.04 3.30
N ILE A 408 -23.47 -31.81 4.34
CA ILE A 408 -22.68 -31.34 5.49
C ILE A 408 -21.22 -31.05 5.14
N ALA A 409 -20.65 -31.74 4.14
CA ALA A 409 -19.27 -31.50 3.71
C ALA A 409 -19.14 -30.10 3.08
N ALA A 410 -20.07 -29.75 2.18
CA ALA A 410 -20.11 -28.42 1.56
C ALA A 410 -20.30 -27.31 2.60
N PHE A 411 -21.21 -27.52 3.57
CA PHE A 411 -21.38 -26.58 4.68
C PHE A 411 -20.11 -26.42 5.52
N SER A 412 -19.42 -27.53 5.79
CA SER A 412 -18.16 -27.53 6.56
C SER A 412 -17.07 -26.73 5.85
N VAL A 413 -16.94 -26.89 4.52
CA VAL A 413 -16.03 -26.09 3.69
C VAL A 413 -16.34 -24.61 3.83
N MET A 414 -17.59 -24.19 3.59
CA MET A 414 -17.99 -22.77 3.72
C MET A 414 -17.71 -22.21 5.12
N TYR A 415 -17.99 -22.98 6.16
CA TYR A 415 -17.72 -22.60 7.54
C TYR A 415 -16.22 -22.40 7.80
N ILE A 416 -15.35 -23.31 7.33
CA ILE A 416 -13.89 -23.21 7.51
C ILE A 416 -13.35 -21.94 6.84
N TYR A 417 -13.83 -21.61 5.64
CA TYR A 417 -13.48 -20.37 4.95
C TYR A 417 -13.89 -19.13 5.75
N ALA A 418 -15.13 -19.06 6.21
CA ALA A 418 -15.61 -17.94 7.02
C ALA A 418 -14.83 -17.80 8.34
N MET A 419 -14.59 -18.91 9.04
CA MET A 419 -13.84 -18.91 10.30
C MET A 419 -12.37 -18.51 10.11
N ASN A 420 -11.71 -18.92 9.02
CA ASN A 420 -10.34 -18.49 8.73
C ASN A 420 -10.27 -16.97 8.47
N ILE A 421 -11.22 -16.40 7.72
CA ILE A 421 -11.30 -14.94 7.49
C ILE A 421 -11.49 -14.21 8.81
N ILE A 422 -12.42 -14.67 9.65
CA ILE A 422 -12.67 -14.07 10.97
C ILE A 422 -11.43 -14.19 11.86
N ALA A 423 -10.76 -15.34 11.88
CA ALA A 423 -9.53 -15.55 12.65
C ALA A 423 -8.45 -14.55 12.22
N MET A 424 -8.20 -14.43 10.91
CA MET A 424 -7.19 -13.54 10.36
C MET A 424 -7.50 -12.07 10.67
N LEU A 425 -8.75 -11.64 10.52
CA LEU A 425 -9.19 -10.30 10.89
C LEU A 425 -8.99 -10.01 12.38
N ILE A 426 -9.36 -10.94 13.27
CA ILE A 426 -9.17 -10.73 14.70
C ILE A 426 -7.68 -10.75 15.07
N LEU A 427 -6.88 -11.67 14.53
CA LEU A 427 -5.45 -11.75 14.80
C LEU A 427 -4.70 -10.47 14.41
N LEU A 428 -5.07 -9.85 13.29
CA LEU A 428 -4.49 -8.58 12.83
C LEU A 428 -5.06 -7.34 13.54
N ALA A 429 -6.36 -7.33 13.87
CA ALA A 429 -7.02 -6.15 14.47
C ALA A 429 -6.89 -6.08 16.00
N LEU A 430 -6.74 -7.21 16.69
CA LEU A 430 -6.69 -7.25 18.15
C LEU A 430 -5.49 -6.49 18.73
N PRO A 431 -4.26 -6.57 18.18
CA PRO A 431 -3.15 -5.74 18.64
C PRO A 431 -3.48 -4.24 18.59
N THR A 432 -4.19 -3.79 17.55
CA THR A 432 -4.65 -2.40 17.42
C THR A 432 -5.70 -2.04 18.45
N GLY A 433 -6.66 -2.94 18.69
CA GLY A 433 -7.63 -2.77 19.77
C GLY A 433 -6.95 -2.62 21.12
N LEU A 434 -5.93 -3.44 21.40
CA LEU A 434 -5.14 -3.37 22.64
C LEU A 434 -4.36 -2.07 22.75
N TRP A 435 -3.66 -1.67 21.68
CA TRP A 435 -2.97 -0.38 21.63
C TRP A 435 -3.93 0.79 21.91
N TYR A 436 -5.10 0.79 21.27
CA TYR A 436 -6.10 1.83 21.45
C TYR A 436 -6.65 1.87 22.90
N LEU A 437 -6.87 0.72 23.52
CA LEU A 437 -7.29 0.65 24.93
C LEU A 437 -6.20 1.17 25.88
N ILE A 438 -4.93 0.86 25.62
CA ILE A 438 -3.79 1.43 26.36
C ILE A 438 -3.75 2.95 26.17
N PHE A 439 -3.93 3.44 24.94
CA PHE A 439 -3.95 4.86 24.61
C PHE A 439 -5.10 5.62 25.30
N GLN A 440 -6.26 4.96 25.46
CA GLN A 440 -7.42 5.53 26.16
C GLN A 440 -7.40 5.30 27.67
N GLU A 441 -6.40 4.59 28.21
CA GLU A 441 -6.35 4.14 29.60
C GLU A 441 -7.65 3.42 30.04
N LYS A 442 -8.22 2.61 29.14
CA LYS A 442 -9.49 1.88 29.35
C LYS A 442 -9.25 0.42 29.71
N LYS A 443 -10.11 -0.11 30.58
CA LYS A 443 -10.12 -1.54 30.95
C LYS A 443 -10.53 -2.40 29.75
N ILE A 444 -9.92 -3.58 29.64
CA ILE A 444 -10.21 -4.55 28.58
C ILE A 444 -11.43 -5.36 29.00
N SER A 445 -12.58 -5.13 28.36
CA SER A 445 -13.80 -5.91 28.56
C SER A 445 -14.22 -6.55 27.25
N VAL A 446 -14.24 -7.87 27.20
CA VAL A 446 -14.63 -8.64 26.01
C VAL A 446 -15.91 -9.44 26.31
N PRO A 447 -16.96 -9.33 25.48
CA PRO A 447 -18.17 -10.13 25.63
C PRO A 447 -17.87 -11.62 25.46
N GLY A 448 -18.53 -12.48 26.25
CA GLY A 448 -18.43 -13.94 26.14
C GLY A 448 -18.64 -14.48 24.72
N PRO A 449 -19.63 -14.00 23.94
CA PRO A 449 -19.81 -14.42 22.54
C PRO A 449 -18.63 -14.09 21.63
N VAL A 450 -17.93 -12.98 21.87
CA VAL A 450 -16.74 -12.60 21.09
C VAL A 450 -15.58 -13.53 21.42
N ILE A 451 -15.41 -13.90 22.70
CA ILE A 451 -14.44 -14.90 23.14
C ILE A 451 -14.74 -16.26 22.48
N ALA A 452 -16.00 -16.68 22.47
CA ALA A 452 -16.44 -17.91 21.82
C ALA A 452 -16.13 -17.93 20.31
N LEU A 453 -16.44 -16.83 19.61
CA LEU A 453 -16.13 -16.67 18.19
C LEU A 453 -14.62 -16.71 17.92
N PHE A 454 -13.82 -16.08 18.78
CA PHE A 454 -12.36 -16.14 18.68
C PHE A 454 -11.83 -17.57 18.79
N PHE A 455 -12.24 -18.33 19.81
CA PHE A 455 -11.75 -19.70 19.99
C PHE A 455 -12.24 -20.66 18.89
N ALA A 456 -13.48 -20.49 18.39
CA ALA A 456 -13.94 -21.24 17.24
C ALA A 456 -13.08 -20.93 16.00
N SER A 457 -12.98 -19.64 15.64
CA SER A 457 -12.24 -19.21 14.45
C SER A 457 -10.76 -19.60 14.47
N ILE A 458 -10.07 -19.42 15.60
CA ILE A 458 -8.66 -19.82 15.77
C ILE A 458 -8.49 -21.34 15.70
N THR A 459 -9.43 -22.13 16.23
CA THR A 459 -9.36 -23.58 16.13
C THR A 459 -9.44 -24.03 14.67
N ALA A 460 -10.37 -23.48 13.89
CA ALA A 460 -10.45 -23.76 12.46
C ALA A 460 -9.18 -23.32 11.71
N PHE A 461 -8.67 -22.13 12.02
CA PHE A 461 -7.45 -21.56 11.42
C PHE A 461 -6.20 -22.41 11.71
N ILE A 462 -6.01 -22.88 12.94
CA ILE A 462 -4.85 -23.71 13.30
C ILE A 462 -4.89 -25.08 12.63
N ILE A 463 -6.07 -25.71 12.52
CA ILE A 463 -6.20 -27.06 11.96
C ILE A 463 -6.13 -27.06 10.42
N SER A 464 -6.69 -26.02 9.77
CA SER A 464 -6.71 -25.86 8.32
C SER A 464 -6.49 -24.38 7.95
N PRO A 465 -5.26 -23.88 8.04
CA PRO A 465 -4.94 -22.49 7.75
C PRO A 465 -5.12 -22.20 6.26
N LEU A 466 -6.07 -21.35 5.91
CA LEU A 466 -6.24 -20.90 4.52
C LEU A 466 -5.31 -19.75 4.15
N PHE A 467 -4.78 -19.05 5.17
CA PHE A 467 -3.78 -18.01 4.99
C PHE A 467 -2.42 -18.50 5.47
N ARG A 468 -1.40 -18.24 4.67
CA ARG A 468 0.00 -18.41 5.05
C ARG A 468 0.68 -17.05 5.04
N THR A 469 1.28 -16.71 6.17
CA THR A 469 2.01 -15.46 6.35
C THR A 469 3.51 -15.74 6.21
N GLY A 470 4.20 -15.01 5.34
CA GLY A 470 5.61 -15.17 5.03
C GLY A 470 6.29 -13.85 4.71
N ARG A 471 7.52 -13.91 4.20
CA ARG A 471 8.23 -12.74 3.65
C ARG A 471 7.95 -12.63 2.17
N ILE A 472 7.89 -11.40 1.66
CA ILE A 472 7.86 -11.17 0.22
C ILE A 472 9.22 -11.59 -0.37
N VAL A 473 9.22 -12.33 -1.49
CA VAL A 473 10.45 -12.86 -2.12
C VAL A 473 10.86 -12.01 -3.33
N SER A 474 10.25 -10.84 -3.52
CA SER A 474 10.53 -9.94 -4.63
C SER A 474 11.59 -8.90 -4.24
N ASN A 475 12.50 -8.56 -5.17
CA ASN A 475 13.50 -7.52 -4.95
C ASN A 475 12.91 -6.10 -4.97
N SER A 476 11.70 -5.94 -5.51
CA SER A 476 11.09 -4.61 -5.71
C SER A 476 10.22 -4.16 -4.55
N ILE A 477 9.70 -5.08 -3.75
CA ILE A 477 8.74 -4.83 -2.67
C ILE A 477 9.27 -5.47 -1.40
N VAL A 478 9.14 -4.76 -0.29
CA VAL A 478 9.46 -5.27 1.05
C VAL A 478 8.19 -5.43 1.87
N GLY A 479 8.13 -6.48 2.68
CA GLY A 479 7.12 -6.64 3.71
C GLY A 479 6.69 -8.07 3.97
N VAL A 480 5.46 -8.20 4.45
CA VAL A 480 4.84 -9.49 4.77
C VAL A 480 3.98 -9.93 3.60
N ASP A 481 4.15 -11.19 3.23
CA ASP A 481 3.32 -11.82 2.24
C ASP A 481 2.21 -12.63 2.93
N ILE A 482 0.96 -12.29 2.66
CA ILE A 482 -0.19 -13.15 2.98
C ILE A 482 -0.60 -13.88 1.72
N THR A 483 -0.40 -15.20 1.67
CA THR A 483 -0.82 -16.07 0.56
C THR A 483 -2.01 -16.92 0.99
N THR A 484 -2.82 -17.33 0.01
CA THR A 484 -3.99 -18.19 0.20
C THR A 484 -3.70 -19.60 -0.29
N GLN A 485 -4.38 -20.60 0.30
CA GLN A 485 -4.28 -22.00 -0.12
C GLN A 485 -5.62 -22.73 0.10
N THR A 486 -5.84 -23.84 -0.63
CA THR A 486 -7.05 -24.66 -0.50
C THR A 486 -7.11 -25.40 0.84
N ILE A 487 -8.30 -25.83 1.23
CA ILE A 487 -8.47 -26.76 2.36
C ILE A 487 -7.70 -28.05 2.07
N GLN A 488 -7.75 -28.57 0.85
CA GLN A 488 -7.05 -29.82 0.50
C GLN A 488 -5.52 -29.71 0.70
N ALA A 489 -4.92 -28.56 0.40
CA ALA A 489 -3.49 -28.35 0.57
C ALA A 489 -3.07 -28.14 2.03
N SER A 490 -3.98 -27.65 2.88
CA SER A 490 -3.68 -27.19 4.24
C SER A 490 -4.23 -28.08 5.36
N ALA A 491 -5.32 -28.79 5.11
CA ALA A 491 -6.07 -29.50 6.12
C ALA A 491 -5.38 -30.79 6.54
N ARG A 492 -5.31 -30.98 7.85
CA ARG A 492 -4.84 -32.23 8.46
C ARG A 492 -5.97 -33.23 8.75
N MET A 493 -7.23 -32.82 8.51
CA MET A 493 -8.44 -33.54 8.88
C MET A 493 -9.56 -33.32 7.87
N VAL A 494 -10.54 -34.22 7.87
CA VAL A 494 -11.77 -34.08 7.07
C VAL A 494 -12.53 -32.81 7.50
N PRO A 495 -13.06 -31.99 6.56
CA PRO A 495 -13.71 -30.70 6.87
C PRO A 495 -14.79 -30.76 7.96
N SER A 496 -15.61 -31.80 7.99
CA SER A 496 -16.66 -31.98 9.00
C SER A 496 -16.11 -32.08 10.43
N ASN A 497 -14.97 -32.75 10.61
CA ASN A 497 -14.33 -32.85 11.93
C ASN A 497 -13.81 -31.48 12.39
N ILE A 498 -13.30 -30.67 11.46
CA ILE A 498 -12.83 -29.30 11.76
C ILE A 498 -14.00 -28.42 12.19
N LEU A 499 -15.13 -28.51 11.49
CA LEU A 499 -16.39 -27.83 11.86
C LEU A 499 -16.79 -28.18 13.30
N TYR A 500 -16.89 -29.48 13.64
CA TYR A 500 -17.32 -29.91 14.97
C TYR A 500 -16.35 -29.49 16.07
N LEU A 501 -15.04 -29.63 15.86
CA LEU A 501 -14.02 -29.22 16.83
C LEU A 501 -14.02 -27.71 17.06
N SER A 502 -14.15 -26.92 15.98
CA SER A 502 -14.25 -25.46 16.05
C SER A 502 -15.48 -25.00 16.83
N ILE A 503 -16.66 -25.55 16.52
CA ILE A 503 -17.90 -25.23 17.25
C ILE A 503 -17.78 -25.67 18.72
N ALA A 504 -17.25 -26.87 19.00
CA ALA A 504 -17.06 -27.36 20.36
C ALA A 504 -16.12 -26.45 21.16
N ALA A 505 -15.01 -25.99 20.57
CA ALA A 505 -14.09 -25.05 21.20
C ALA A 505 -14.76 -23.71 21.52
N GLY A 506 -15.54 -23.17 20.58
CA GLY A 506 -16.31 -21.93 20.80
C GLY A 506 -17.38 -22.07 21.88
N MET A 507 -18.16 -23.16 21.86
CA MET A 507 -19.18 -23.43 22.89
C MET A 507 -18.56 -23.62 24.27
N LEU A 508 -17.45 -24.35 24.36
CA LEU A 508 -16.72 -24.53 25.61
C LEU A 508 -16.23 -23.18 26.15
N ALA A 509 -15.61 -22.35 25.29
CA ALA A 509 -15.18 -21.01 25.67
C ALA A 509 -16.35 -20.13 26.13
N LEU A 510 -17.52 -20.21 25.49
CA LEU A 510 -18.72 -19.48 25.89
C LEU A 510 -19.19 -19.91 27.29
N LEU A 511 -19.31 -21.21 27.53
CA LEU A 511 -19.73 -21.75 28.83
C LEU A 511 -18.75 -21.38 29.94
N LEU A 512 -17.45 -21.52 29.67
CA LEU A 512 -16.39 -21.12 30.60
C LEU A 512 -16.39 -19.60 30.87
N SER A 513 -16.79 -18.78 29.89
CA SER A 513 -16.88 -17.33 30.04
C SER A 513 -18.02 -16.86 30.97
N LEU A 514 -18.94 -17.75 31.36
CA LEU A 514 -19.98 -17.45 32.36
C LEU A 514 -19.38 -17.24 33.75
N SER A 515 -18.20 -17.81 34.03
CA SER A 515 -17.44 -17.53 35.24
C SER A 515 -16.52 -16.33 35.00
N GLU A 516 -16.73 -15.21 35.71
CA GLU A 516 -15.90 -14.00 35.56
C GLU A 516 -14.40 -14.27 35.81
N ARG A 517 -14.05 -15.21 36.70
CA ARG A 517 -12.65 -15.60 36.93
C ARG A 517 -12.06 -16.30 35.71
N ILE A 518 -12.76 -17.26 35.12
CA ILE A 518 -12.28 -18.01 33.96
C ILE A 518 -12.29 -17.12 32.71
N LYS A 519 -13.30 -16.26 32.55
CA LYS A 519 -13.38 -15.26 31.48
C LYS A 519 -12.13 -14.39 31.42
N LYS A 520 -11.61 -13.91 32.56
CA LYS A 520 -10.32 -13.17 32.59
C LYS A 520 -9.17 -13.98 32.01
N HIS A 521 -9.06 -15.27 32.37
CA HIS A 521 -8.02 -16.14 31.81
C HIS A 521 -8.22 -16.41 30.30
N LEU A 522 -9.46 -16.52 29.84
CA LEU A 522 -9.77 -16.64 28.41
C LEU A 522 -9.38 -15.38 27.64
N VAL A 523 -9.69 -14.18 28.17
CA VAL A 523 -9.28 -12.90 27.56
C VAL A 523 -7.75 -12.81 27.47
N VAL A 524 -7.03 -13.14 28.56
CA VAL A 524 -5.56 -13.19 28.55
C VAL A 524 -5.03 -14.17 27.51
N SER A 525 -5.70 -15.32 27.34
CA SER A 525 -5.33 -16.31 26.32
C SER A 525 -5.56 -15.79 24.90
N CYS A 526 -6.67 -15.07 24.64
CA CYS A 526 -6.92 -14.41 23.37
C CYS A 526 -5.83 -13.39 23.03
N ILE A 527 -5.48 -12.55 24.02
CA ILE A 527 -4.41 -11.56 23.90
C ILE A 527 -3.09 -12.26 23.59
N PHE A 528 -2.74 -13.30 24.36
CA PHE A 528 -1.50 -14.04 24.17
C PHE A 528 -1.40 -14.64 22.77
N LEU A 529 -2.42 -15.33 22.28
CA LEU A 529 -2.42 -15.95 20.95
C LEU A 529 -2.29 -14.90 19.83
N SER A 530 -2.97 -13.76 19.96
CA SER A 530 -2.82 -12.66 19.00
C SER A 530 -1.44 -12.02 19.06
N LEU A 531 -0.83 -11.89 20.24
CA LEU A 531 0.54 -11.38 20.38
C LEU A 531 1.57 -12.34 19.78
N VAL A 532 1.38 -13.66 19.92
CA VAL A 532 2.24 -14.65 19.26
C VAL A 532 2.18 -14.47 17.74
N TYR A 533 0.98 -14.31 17.18
CA TYR A 533 0.82 -14.03 15.75
C TYR A 533 1.48 -12.70 15.34
N PHE A 534 1.27 -11.64 16.11
CA PHE A 534 1.88 -10.33 15.89
C PHE A 534 3.42 -10.38 15.91
N VAL A 535 4.02 -11.16 16.81
CA VAL A 535 5.47 -11.39 16.84
C VAL A 535 5.96 -12.03 15.55
N ILE A 536 5.29 -13.08 15.07
CA ILE A 536 5.65 -13.76 13.82
C ILE A 536 5.53 -12.79 12.63
N TYR A 537 4.46 -12.02 12.58
CA TYR A 537 4.24 -11.01 11.55
C TYR A 537 5.35 -9.96 11.55
N ILE A 538 5.61 -9.34 12.70
CA ILE A 538 6.64 -8.29 12.83
C ILE A 538 8.02 -8.84 12.52
N TYR A 539 8.33 -10.08 12.93
CA TYR A 539 9.57 -10.74 12.59
C TYR A 539 9.74 -10.89 11.07
N ASN A 540 8.72 -11.40 10.37
CA ASN A 540 8.78 -11.55 8.92
C ASN A 540 9.01 -10.20 8.24
N PHE A 541 8.23 -9.18 8.61
CA PHE A 541 8.39 -7.84 8.06
C PHE A 541 9.80 -7.31 8.29
N PHE A 542 10.24 -7.34 9.56
CA PHE A 542 11.54 -6.83 10.00
C PHE A 542 12.70 -7.50 9.27
N MET A 543 12.66 -8.81 9.11
CA MET A 543 13.70 -9.56 8.40
C MET A 543 13.75 -9.19 6.92
N ASP A 544 12.60 -8.96 6.30
CA ASP A 544 12.52 -8.63 4.88
C ASP A 544 13.04 -7.22 4.59
N VAL A 545 12.56 -6.22 5.33
CA VAL A 545 13.04 -4.83 5.21
C VAL A 545 14.53 -4.70 5.56
N SER A 546 15.01 -5.46 6.54
CA SER A 546 16.43 -5.46 6.90
C SER A 546 17.28 -6.03 5.76
N ASN A 547 16.84 -7.15 5.17
CA ASN A 547 17.52 -7.76 4.04
C ASN A 547 17.58 -6.80 2.85
N TYR A 548 16.48 -6.11 2.54
CA TYR A 548 16.44 -5.10 1.49
C TYR A 548 17.49 -4.00 1.69
N TYR A 549 17.56 -3.40 2.88
CA TYR A 549 18.55 -2.35 3.12
C TYR A 549 19.98 -2.87 3.12
N ILE A 550 20.23 -4.10 3.57
CA ILE A 550 21.55 -4.74 3.48
C ILE A 550 21.97 -4.91 2.02
N VAL A 551 21.09 -5.46 1.18
CA VAL A 551 21.35 -5.66 -0.25
C VAL A 551 21.54 -4.31 -0.95
N ALA A 552 20.62 -3.35 -0.75
CA ALA A 552 20.71 -2.02 -1.34
C ALA A 552 22.00 -1.28 -0.92
N THR A 553 22.40 -1.40 0.35
CA THR A 553 23.68 -0.85 0.84
C THR A 553 24.86 -1.48 0.10
N SER A 554 24.87 -2.81 -0.04
CA SER A 554 25.94 -3.54 -0.73
C SER A 554 26.03 -3.17 -2.20
N GLU A 555 24.90 -3.15 -2.90
CA GLU A 555 24.82 -2.77 -4.32
C GLU A 555 25.26 -1.32 -4.56
N SER A 556 24.85 -0.39 -3.68
CA SER A 556 25.31 1.01 -3.75
C SER A 556 26.82 1.13 -3.51
N ILE A 557 27.42 0.36 -2.59
CA ILE A 557 28.88 0.34 -2.39
C ILE A 557 29.59 -0.17 -3.64
N HIS A 558 29.14 -1.30 -4.20
CA HIS A 558 29.74 -1.86 -5.42
C HIS A 558 29.62 -0.93 -6.62
N SER A 559 28.56 -0.14 -6.69
CA SER A 559 28.32 0.84 -7.75
C SER A 559 29.00 2.19 -7.51
N GLY A 560 29.78 2.36 -6.43
CA GLY A 560 30.45 3.62 -6.07
C GLY A 560 29.51 4.72 -5.56
N GLN A 561 28.25 4.38 -5.25
CA GLN A 561 27.22 5.30 -4.76
C GLN A 561 27.25 5.43 -3.23
N PHE A 562 28.37 5.89 -2.69
CA PHE A 562 28.62 5.93 -1.23
C PHE A 562 27.61 6.79 -0.45
N PHE A 563 27.10 7.87 -1.05
CA PHE A 563 26.08 8.71 -0.42
C PHE A 563 24.77 7.92 -0.17
N ALA A 564 24.30 7.18 -1.18
CA ALA A 564 23.12 6.35 -1.06
C ALA A 564 23.32 5.22 -0.04
N SER A 565 24.49 4.58 -0.07
CA SER A 565 24.89 3.55 0.91
C SER A 565 24.83 4.08 2.36
N ALA A 566 25.36 5.28 2.62
CA ALA A 566 25.31 5.88 3.95
C ALA A 566 23.87 6.12 4.42
N TYR A 567 22.97 6.57 3.54
CA TYR A 567 21.56 6.71 3.87
C TYR A 567 20.88 5.37 4.12
N PHE A 568 21.14 4.34 3.32
CA PHE A 568 20.56 3.01 3.55
C PHE A 568 21.02 2.40 4.89
N LEU A 569 22.24 2.68 5.34
CA LEU A 569 22.68 2.31 6.69
C LEU A 569 21.92 3.07 7.79
N VAL A 570 21.69 4.38 7.61
CA VAL A 570 20.86 5.18 8.52
C VAL A 570 19.43 4.64 8.54
N PHE A 571 18.89 4.26 7.38
CA PHE A 571 17.54 3.72 7.25
C PHE A 571 17.43 2.37 7.96
N LEU A 572 18.40 1.47 7.74
CA LEU A 572 18.50 0.20 8.45
C LEU A 572 18.54 0.41 9.97
N MET A 573 19.37 1.34 10.46
CA MET A 573 19.46 1.64 11.90
C MET A 573 18.12 2.12 12.46
N ILE A 574 17.45 3.04 11.78
CA ILE A 574 16.12 3.54 12.17
C ILE A 574 15.11 2.40 12.18
N THR A 575 15.10 1.55 11.16
CA THR A 575 14.23 0.38 11.07
C THR A 575 14.46 -0.57 12.25
N PHE A 576 15.72 -0.86 12.59
CA PHE A 576 16.05 -1.66 13.78
C PHE A 576 15.46 -1.04 15.06
N ILE A 577 15.68 0.26 15.29
CA ILE A 577 15.16 0.97 16.47
C ILE A 577 13.63 0.95 16.49
N PHE A 578 12.98 1.19 15.36
CA PHE A 578 11.53 1.25 15.25
C PHE A 578 10.88 -0.11 15.53
N TYR A 579 11.31 -1.18 14.86
CA TYR A 579 10.69 -2.49 15.03
C TYR A 579 10.99 -3.09 16.40
N THR A 580 12.26 -3.09 16.84
CA THR A 580 12.62 -3.69 18.13
C THR A 580 12.15 -2.83 19.31
N GLY A 581 12.38 -1.51 19.23
CA GLY A 581 11.99 -0.56 20.27
C GLY A 581 10.47 -0.39 20.34
N GLY A 582 9.81 -0.19 19.20
CA GLY A 582 8.35 -0.09 19.12
C GLY A 582 7.65 -1.34 19.67
N PHE A 583 8.16 -2.53 19.34
CA PHE A 583 7.63 -3.79 19.86
C PHE A 583 7.85 -3.93 21.38
N ALA A 584 9.05 -3.65 21.88
CA ALA A 584 9.34 -3.70 23.31
C ALA A 584 8.45 -2.74 24.11
N LEU A 585 8.23 -1.52 23.59
CA LEU A 585 7.36 -0.52 24.18
C LEU A 585 5.89 -0.93 24.17
N PHE A 586 5.42 -1.56 23.09
CA PHE A 586 4.08 -2.14 23.02
C PHE A 586 3.87 -3.22 24.09
N MET A 587 4.80 -4.16 24.19
CA MET A 587 4.75 -5.23 25.20
C MET A 587 4.81 -4.68 26.63
N TYR A 588 5.66 -3.67 26.88
CA TYR A 588 5.69 -2.97 28.16
C TYR A 588 4.34 -2.33 28.48
N GLY A 589 3.72 -1.64 27.52
CA GLY A 589 2.38 -1.06 27.65
C GLY A 589 1.36 -2.10 28.11
N ILE A 590 1.27 -3.24 27.42
CA ILE A 590 0.36 -4.34 27.78
C ILE A 590 0.59 -4.85 29.21
N ILE A 591 1.85 -5.11 29.57
CA ILE A 591 2.20 -5.64 30.89
C ILE A 591 1.85 -4.65 32.01
N THR A 592 2.11 -3.35 31.79
CA THR A 592 1.81 -2.31 32.78
C THR A 592 0.32 -2.11 32.97
N SER A 593 -0.47 -2.04 31.89
CA SER A 593 -1.92 -1.93 31.96
C SER A 593 -2.56 -3.14 32.64
N GLY A 594 -2.03 -4.35 32.45
CA GLY A 594 -2.52 -5.56 33.14
C GLY A 594 -2.27 -5.55 34.65
N LYS A 595 -1.18 -4.92 35.14
CA LYS A 595 -0.87 -4.87 36.58
C LYS A 595 -1.80 -3.95 37.37
N GLU A 596 -2.22 -2.84 36.78
CA GLU A 596 -3.18 -1.93 37.42
C GLU A 596 -4.55 -2.59 37.59
N GLU A 597 -4.92 -3.47 36.65
CA GLU A 597 -6.17 -4.22 36.72
C GLU A 597 -6.15 -5.26 37.86
N ILE A 598 -5.03 -5.98 38.04
CA ILE A 598 -4.85 -6.96 39.13
C ILE A 598 -4.88 -6.28 40.51
N LYS A 599 -4.39 -5.05 40.65
CA LYS A 599 -4.41 -4.33 41.94
C LYS A 599 -5.79 -3.79 42.34
N SER A 600 -6.70 -3.64 41.37
CA SER A 600 -8.05 -3.08 41.61
C SER A 600 -9.15 -4.13 41.74
N ALA A 601 -8.80 -5.41 41.59
CA ALA A 601 -9.68 -6.57 41.76
C ALA A 601 -9.29 -7.33 43.03
#